data_AF-A0A968WD31-F1
#
_entry.id   AF-A0A968WD31-F1
#
_cell.length_a   1.000
_cell.length_b   1.000
_cell.length_c   1.000
_cell.angle_alpha   90.00
_cell.angle_beta   90.00
_cell.angle_gamma   90.00
#
_symmetry.space_group_name_H-M   'P 1'
#
loop_
_entity.id
_entity.type
_entity.pdbx_description
1 polymer ?
#
loop_
_entity_poly.entity_id
_entity_poly.type
_entity_poly.pdbx_seq_one_letter_code
_entity_poly.pdbx_strand_id
1 'polypeptide(L)'
;MINGTVVGLQAQVGIILCLTYCPNIEIKFVVDTGFEGFLTLPPAAIDKLGLTYVARINANLADNSNVATQVYAATILWNGVERDVAVLAMGRRPLIGTALLQDYHLGIDFHEGGRVFVDEIL
;
A
#
# COMPACT_ATOMS: atom_id res chain seq x y z
N MET A 1 10.41 6.90 10.53
CA MET A 1 9.05 6.72 11.08
C MET A 1 7.94 7.22 10.15
N ILE A 2 7.05 6.31 9.76
CA ILE A 2 5.77 6.59 9.08
C ILE A 2 4.66 6.51 10.13
N ASN A 3 3.73 7.47 10.12
CA ASN A 3 2.64 7.54 11.10
C ASN A 3 1.28 7.38 10.43
N GLY A 4 0.31 6.94 11.23
CA GLY A 4 -1.04 6.67 10.81
C GLY A 4 -2.00 6.61 12.00
N THR A 5 -3.23 6.20 11.73
CA THR A 5 -4.27 6.09 12.75
C THR A 5 -5.26 4.97 12.44
N VAL A 6 -5.94 4.47 13.47
CA VAL A 6 -7.03 3.51 13.34
C VAL A 6 -8.35 4.25 13.12
N VAL A 7 -9.03 3.96 12.02
CA VAL A 7 -10.35 4.52 11.67
C VAL A 7 -11.30 3.37 11.32
N GLY A 8 -12.41 3.23 12.04
CA GLY A 8 -13.40 2.18 11.75
C GLY A 8 -12.78 0.78 11.75
N LEU A 9 -11.96 0.48 12.76
CA LEU A 9 -11.19 -0.75 12.94
C LEU A 9 -10.09 -1.01 11.90
N GLN A 10 -9.78 -0.05 11.03
CA GLN A 10 -8.72 -0.19 10.02
C GLN A 10 -7.50 0.62 10.43
N ALA A 11 -6.37 -0.05 10.61
CA ALA A 11 -5.07 0.62 10.75
C ALA A 11 -4.69 1.24 9.40
N GLN A 12 -4.59 2.56 9.35
CA GLN A 12 -4.33 3.29 8.10
C GLN A 12 -3.05 4.11 8.19
N VAL A 13 -2.24 4.06 7.13
CA VAL A 13 -1.04 4.91 6.96
C VAL A 13 -1.15 5.73 5.68
N GLY A 14 -0.61 6.94 5.71
CA GLY A 14 -0.48 7.78 4.51
C GLY A 14 0.80 7.45 3.76
N ILE A 15 0.68 7.21 2.45
CA ILE A 15 1.82 7.02 1.56
C ILE A 15 1.74 8.06 0.45
N ILE A 16 2.84 8.76 0.23
CA ILE A 16 2.96 9.74 -0.84
C ILE A 16 3.41 9.00 -2.10
N LEU A 17 2.64 9.13 -3.18
CA LEU A 17 3.02 8.71 -4.53
C LEU A 17 3.73 9.87 -5.21
N CYS A 18 4.95 9.63 -5.69
CA CYS A 18 5.73 10.56 -6.49
C CYS A 18 5.28 10.44 -7.95
N LEU A 19 4.64 11.48 -8.48
CA LEU A 19 4.10 11.48 -9.85
C LEU A 19 4.99 12.34 -10.75
N THR A 20 5.25 11.88 -11.98
CA THR A 20 6.18 12.57 -12.89
C THR A 20 5.60 13.87 -13.47
N TYR A 21 4.30 13.90 -13.75
CA TYR A 21 3.64 15.00 -14.47
C TYR A 21 2.59 15.74 -13.63
N CYS A 22 2.41 15.32 -12.38
CA CYS A 22 1.41 15.84 -11.46
C CYS A 22 2.08 16.08 -10.09
N PRO A 23 1.51 16.94 -9.24
CA PRO A 23 1.95 17.02 -7.86
C PRO A 23 1.88 15.66 -7.17
N ASN A 24 2.83 15.40 -6.29
CA ASN A 24 2.80 14.23 -5.42
C ASN A 24 1.48 14.19 -4.63
N ILE A 25 0.93 12.99 -4.46
CA ILE A 25 -0.36 12.81 -3.78
C ILE A 25 -0.21 11.84 -2.63
N GLU A 26 -0.77 12.20 -1.47
CA GLU A 26 -0.89 11.29 -0.34
C GLU A 26 -2.18 10.45 -0.47
N ILE A 27 -2.04 9.13 -0.39
CA ILE A 27 -3.16 8.18 -0.36
C ILE A 27 -3.13 7.45 0.98
N LYS A 28 -4.31 7.26 1.60
CA LYS A 28 -4.45 6.43 2.80
C LYS A 28 -4.59 4.97 2.41
N PHE A 29 -3.71 4.14 2.96
CA PHE A 29 -3.68 2.69 2.78
C PHE A 29 -4.04 1.99 4.08
N VAL A 30 -4.85 0.95 3.99
CA VAL A 30 -5.09 0.03 5.11
C VAL A 30 -3.94 -0.95 5.18
N VAL A 31 -3.41 -1.17 6.38
CA VAL A 31 -2.39 -2.20 6.62
C VAL A 31 -3.03 -3.58 6.52
N ASP A 32 -2.52 -4.39 5.60
CA ASP A 32 -2.96 -5.78 5.39
C ASP A 32 -1.77 -6.73 5.62
N THR A 33 -1.69 -7.29 6.82
CA THR A 33 -0.65 -8.24 7.19
C THR A 33 -0.83 -9.62 6.54
N GLY A 34 -1.97 -9.88 5.90
CA GLY A 34 -2.23 -11.09 5.11
C GLY A 34 -1.85 -10.95 3.63
N PHE A 35 -1.38 -9.78 3.21
CA PHE A 35 -0.97 -9.50 1.84
C PHE A 35 0.55 -9.40 1.73
N GLU A 36 1.18 -10.33 1.01
CA GLU A 36 2.65 -10.42 0.88
C GLU A 36 3.26 -9.44 -0.16
N GLY A 37 2.44 -8.71 -0.91
CA GLY A 37 2.91 -7.74 -1.91
C GLY A 37 3.24 -6.36 -1.32
N PHE A 38 3.52 -5.39 -2.19
CA PHE A 38 3.81 -4.01 -1.78
C PHE A 38 2.53 -3.20 -1.56
N LEU A 39 1.82 -2.88 -2.64
CA LEU A 39 0.58 -2.10 -2.59
C LEU A 39 -0.52 -2.73 -3.45
N THR A 40 -1.77 -2.49 -3.06
CA THR A 40 -2.92 -2.62 -3.97
C THR A 40 -3.60 -1.26 -4.13
N LEU A 41 -4.14 -1.02 -5.32
CA LEU A 41 -5.03 0.10 -5.58
C LEU A 41 -6.24 -0.39 -6.38
N PRO A 42 -7.44 0.20 -6.17
CA PRO A 42 -8.57 -0.03 -7.06
C PRO A 42 -8.20 0.33 -8.51
N PRO A 43 -8.59 -0.46 -9.52
CA PRO A 43 -8.26 -0.20 -10.92
C PRO A 43 -8.59 1.24 -11.39
N ALA A 44 -9.74 1.78 -10.97
CA ALA A 44 -10.12 3.16 -11.28
C ALA A 44 -9.15 4.22 -10.71
N ALA A 45 -8.51 3.94 -9.56
CA ALA A 45 -7.48 4.83 -9.00
C ALA A 45 -6.19 4.75 -9.82
N ILE A 46 -5.82 3.55 -10.27
CA ILE A 46 -4.65 3.33 -11.15
C ILE A 46 -4.82 4.07 -12.48
N ASP A 47 -5.99 3.96 -13.11
CA ASP A 47 -6.31 4.66 -14.35
C ASP A 47 -6.22 6.18 -14.18
N LYS A 48 -6.75 6.71 -13.07
CA LYS A 48 -6.71 8.14 -12.76
C LYS A 48 -5.29 8.65 -12.48
N LEU A 49 -4.44 7.82 -11.87
CA LEU A 49 -3.04 8.13 -11.59
C LEU A 49 -2.14 7.94 -12.82
N GLY A 50 -2.62 7.26 -13.86
CA GLY A 50 -1.85 6.97 -15.07
C GLY A 50 -0.63 6.10 -14.80
N LEU A 51 -0.72 5.15 -13.86
CA LEU A 51 0.42 4.29 -13.52
C LEU A 51 0.82 3.42 -14.72
N THR A 52 2.12 3.12 -14.83
CA THR A 52 2.65 2.35 -15.94
C THR A 52 2.40 0.86 -15.72
N TYR A 53 1.78 0.20 -16.70
CA TYR A 53 1.58 -1.24 -16.69
C TYR A 53 2.93 -1.98 -16.76
N VAL A 54 3.08 -3.02 -15.93
CA VAL A 54 4.29 -3.84 -15.85
C VAL A 54 4.01 -5.24 -16.38
N ALA A 55 3.04 -5.94 -15.78
CA ALA A 55 2.79 -7.35 -16.07
C ALA A 55 1.38 -7.77 -15.65
N ARG A 56 1.01 -9.00 -16.01
CA ARG A 56 -0.16 -9.70 -15.48
C ARG A 56 0.32 -10.89 -14.66
N ILE A 57 -0.21 -11.04 -13.45
CA ILE A 57 0.11 -12.15 -12.54
C ILE A 57 -1.17 -12.86 -12.08
N ASN A 58 -1.01 -14.04 -11.50
CA ASN A 58 -2.08 -14.71 -10.74
C ASN A 58 -1.85 -14.47 -9.26
N ALA A 59 -2.75 -13.75 -8.60
CA ALA A 59 -2.73 -13.54 -7.17
C ALA A 59 -3.57 -14.59 -6.46
N ASN A 60 -3.06 -15.15 -5.37
CA ASN A 60 -3.80 -16.03 -4.48
C ASN A 60 -4.52 -15.16 -3.43
N LEU A 61 -5.83 -15.31 -3.31
CA LEU A 61 -6.65 -14.57 -2.37
C LEU A 61 -6.83 -15.35 -1.05
N ALA A 62 -7.32 -14.66 -0.03
CA ALA A 62 -7.54 -15.25 1.30
C ALA A 62 -8.50 -16.46 1.32
N ASP A 63 -9.35 -16.61 0.29
CA ASP A 63 -10.22 -17.76 0.10
C ASP A 63 -9.57 -18.90 -0.71
N ASN A 64 -8.25 -18.84 -0.92
CA ASN A 64 -7.43 -19.71 -1.78
C ASN A 64 -7.78 -19.67 -3.27
N SER A 65 -8.67 -18.78 -3.73
CA SER A 65 -8.91 -18.60 -5.15
C SER A 65 -7.71 -17.92 -5.82
N ASN A 66 -7.47 -18.26 -7.09
CA ASN A 66 -6.45 -17.60 -7.91
C ASN A 66 -7.13 -16.66 -8.89
N VAL A 67 -6.80 -15.37 -8.81
CA VAL A 67 -7.35 -14.33 -9.67
C VAL A 67 -6.24 -13.68 -10.46
N ALA A 68 -6.44 -13.62 -11.78
CA ALA A 68 -5.53 -12.91 -12.65
C ALA A 68 -5.69 -11.39 -12.44
N THR A 69 -4.60 -10.70 -12.11
CA THR A 69 -4.57 -9.25 -11.84
C THR A 69 -3.43 -8.59 -12.62
N GLN A 70 -3.58 -7.29 -12.87
CA GLN A 70 -2.56 -6.48 -13.52
C GLN A 70 -1.66 -5.83 -12.45
N VAL A 71 -0.39 -5.70 -12.78
CA VAL A 71 0.63 -5.07 -11.94
C VAL A 71 1.10 -3.80 -12.63
N TYR A 72 1.23 -2.74 -11.84
CA TYR A 72 1.68 -1.43 -12.26
C TYR A 72 2.88 -0.97 -11.44
N ALA A 73 3.67 -0.06 -11.97
CA ALA A 73 4.78 0.57 -11.25
C ALA A 73 4.33 1.90 -10.64
N ALA A 74 4.76 2.16 -9.41
CA ALA A 74 4.67 3.46 -8.78
C ALA A 74 5.96 3.77 -8.01
N THR A 75 6.33 5.05 -7.96
CA THR A 75 7.37 5.54 -7.05
C THR A 75 6.68 6.14 -5.82
N ILE A 76 7.11 5.75 -4.62
CA ILE A 76 6.56 6.25 -3.36
C ILE A 76 7.64 6.91 -2.52
N LEU A 77 7.27 7.87 -1.67
CA LEU A 77 8.14 8.35 -0.60
C LEU A 77 7.95 7.46 0.63
N TRP A 78 8.94 6.62 0.92
CA TRP A 78 8.96 5.68 2.04
C TRP A 78 10.05 6.09 3.03
N ASN A 79 9.64 6.51 4.24
CA ASN A 79 10.56 7.00 5.28
C ASN A 79 11.53 8.10 4.78
N GLY A 80 11.05 9.01 3.91
CA GLY A 80 11.86 10.09 3.34
C GLY A 80 12.71 9.69 2.13
N VAL A 81 12.65 8.43 1.69
CA VAL A 81 13.41 7.91 0.54
C VAL A 81 12.44 7.47 -0.56
N GLU A 82 12.73 7.82 -1.81
CA GLU A 82 11.95 7.34 -2.95
C GLU A 82 12.20 5.85 -3.19
N ARG A 83 11.12 5.09 -3.41
CA ARG A 83 11.17 3.65 -3.67
C ARG A 83 10.20 3.27 -4.78
N ASP A 84 10.69 2.52 -5.75
CA ASP A 84 9.84 1.91 -6.77
C ASP A 84 9.18 0.64 -6.23
N VAL A 85 7.87 0.54 -6.41
CA VAL A 85 7.04 -0.54 -5.88
C VAL A 85 6.07 -1.07 -6.92
N ALA A 86 5.71 -2.34 -6.77
CA ALA A 86 4.64 -2.95 -7.54
C ALA A 86 3.28 -2.62 -6.92
N VAL A 87 2.32 -2.23 -7.75
CA VAL A 87 0.94 -1.95 -7.37
C VAL A 87 0.03 -2.94 -8.08
N LEU A 88 -0.69 -3.76 -7.31
CA LEU A 88 -1.67 -4.71 -7.85
C LEU A 88 -3.02 -4.00 -8.06
N ALA A 89 -3.58 -4.13 -9.26
CA ALA A 89 -4.88 -3.58 -9.64
C ALA A 89 -6.01 -4.49 -9.13
N MET A 90 -6.38 -4.32 -7.87
CA MET A 90 -7.37 -5.18 -7.22
C MET A 90 -8.01 -4.52 -5.99
N GLY A 91 -9.08 -5.18 -5.51
CA GLY A 91 -9.78 -4.75 -4.31
C GLY A 91 -10.59 -3.46 -4.50
N ARG A 92 -11.18 -3.00 -3.40
CA ARG A 92 -12.01 -1.78 -3.36
C ARG A 92 -11.37 -0.64 -2.58
N ARG A 93 -10.28 -0.91 -1.87
CA ARG A 93 -9.57 0.04 -1.02
C ARG A 93 -8.06 -0.12 -1.22
N PRO A 94 -7.28 0.96 -1.06
CA PRO A 94 -5.82 0.87 -1.05
C PRO A 94 -5.32 0.01 0.11
N LEU A 95 -4.43 -0.96 -0.16
CA LEU A 95 -3.77 -1.77 0.87
C LEU A 95 -2.25 -1.62 0.81
N ILE A 96 -1.60 -1.60 1.97
CA ILE A 96 -0.17 -1.84 2.09
C ILE A 96 0.04 -3.28 2.58
N GLY A 97 0.88 -4.02 1.88
CA GLY A 97 1.29 -5.37 2.23
C GLY A 97 2.63 -5.45 2.93
N THR A 98 3.00 -6.65 3.34
CA THR A 98 4.17 -6.92 4.19
C THR A 98 5.50 -6.77 3.47
N ALA A 99 5.56 -6.76 2.14
CA ALA A 99 6.81 -6.48 1.41
C ALA A 99 7.34 -5.05 1.65
N LEU A 100 6.45 -4.09 1.95
CA LEU A 100 6.86 -2.75 2.37
C LEU A 100 7.28 -2.68 3.85
N LEU A 101 6.83 -3.65 4.64
CA LEU A 101 7.10 -3.73 6.08
C LEU A 101 8.32 -4.62 6.39
N GLN A 102 8.94 -5.22 5.37
CA GLN A 102 10.15 -6.03 5.55
C GLN A 102 11.24 -5.18 6.21
N ASP A 103 11.81 -5.69 7.31
CA ASP A 103 12.84 -5.04 8.12
C ASP A 103 12.36 -3.77 8.88
N TYR A 104 11.02 -3.60 9.02
CA TYR A 104 10.40 -2.56 9.84
C TYR A 104 9.58 -3.16 10.98
N HIS A 105 9.48 -2.40 12.07
CA HIS A 105 8.52 -2.63 13.15
C HIS A 105 7.20 -1.92 12.84
N LEU A 106 6.08 -2.65 12.95
CA LEU A 106 4.73 -2.12 12.91
C LEU A 106 4.10 -2.15 14.31
N GLY A 107 3.68 -0.99 14.81
CA GLY A 107 2.91 -0.85 16.04
C GLY A 107 1.52 -0.29 15.79
N ILE A 108 0.50 -0.89 16.42
CA ILE A 108 -0.92 -0.50 16.28
C ILE A 108 -1.62 -0.54 17.63
N ASP A 109 -2.29 0.56 17.98
CA ASP A 109 -3.23 0.63 19.10
C ASP A 109 -4.67 0.52 18.57
N PHE A 110 -5.33 -0.61 18.77
CA PHE A 110 -6.68 -0.85 18.23
C PHE A 110 -7.79 -0.23 19.10
N HIS A 111 -8.00 1.07 18.88
CA HIS A 111 -9.20 1.81 19.23
C HIS A 111 -9.42 2.94 18.21
N GLU A 112 -10.61 3.54 18.14
CA GLU A 112 -10.83 4.67 17.23
C GLU A 112 -9.84 5.81 17.55
N GLY A 113 -9.16 6.33 16.51
CA GLY A 113 -8.10 7.33 16.65
C GLY A 113 -6.78 6.79 17.23
N GLY A 114 -6.67 5.48 17.46
CA GLY A 114 -5.46 4.84 17.96
C GLY A 114 -4.27 5.01 17.02
N ARG A 115 -3.06 4.94 17.57
CA ARG A 115 -1.82 5.17 16.83
C ARG A 115 -1.51 4.00 15.90
N VAL A 116 -1.04 4.32 14.70
CA VAL A 116 -0.35 3.38 13.81
C VAL A 116 1.02 3.96 13.50
N PHE A 117 2.07 3.16 13.59
CA PHE A 117 3.40 3.60 13.18
C PHE A 117 4.22 2.46 12.58
N VAL A 118 5.07 2.82 11.62
CA VAL A 118 6.08 1.95 11.02
C VAL A 118 7.44 2.61 11.21
N ASP A 119 8.39 1.90 11.82
CA ASP A 119 9.74 2.41 12.07
C ASP A 119 10.80 1.33 11.91
N GLU A 120 12.06 1.71 11.81
CA GLU A 120 13.17 0.77 11.63
C GLU A 120 13.30 -0.18 12.83
N ILE A 121 13.72 -1.42 12.57
CA ILE A 121 14.10 -2.37 13.63
C ILE A 121 15.51 -2.00 14.11
N LEU A 122 15.67 -1.84 15.43
CA LEU A 122 16.96 -1.57 16.08
C LEU A 122 17.87 -2.81 16.11
#